data_AF-A0A4U0X8P7-F1
#
_entry.id   AF-A0A4U0X8P7-F1
#
_cell.length_a   1.000
_cell.length_b   1.000
_cell.length_c   1.000
_cell.angle_alpha   90.00
_cell.angle_beta   90.00
_cell.angle_gamma   90.00
#
_symmetry.space_group_name_H-M   'P 1'
#
loop_
_entity.id
_entity.type
_entity.pdbx_description
1 polymer ?
#
loop_
_entity_poly.entity_id
_entity_poly.type
_entity_poly.pdbx_seq_one_letter_code
_entity_poly.pdbx_strand_id
1 'polypeptide(L)'
;MFPAGRYRSLSGSLIDPEKRRSSIDSSDDEAPALISSSQPMLGQPGASTKPSFAYHLPRRRFSRYFTLAISCGLLIFILYLVRSSWTSETEIKLGLKKPPPPPPAWEQFPFLKRYHGGIRTLVSREGNKPEYPASDDEEELRVLQEAAMARKKTEDVVKAEDGGFQKRDGEARSFLSKSERFMPTSRFGTDDYEPAVKCYLENKTKLEVPGLLAYKGVTEGFPDPIMGSYELLGLRNDVCFERYGRLAPYGYGYSRKFGGSGAGMDGEKEGSEQVWADQLEIDYRTVSWAQAQEECAQANAHRFQEPPKQLNNFFTSMGTGGPLRELPNNEPNLTAL
;
A
#
# COMPACT_ATOMS: atom_id res chain seq x y z
N MET A 1 33.11 9.50 5.46
CA MET A 1 32.91 10.01 6.83
C MET A 1 31.95 11.19 6.73
N PHE A 2 30.78 11.03 7.34
CA PHE A 2 29.55 11.81 7.17
C PHE A 2 29.70 13.32 7.47
N PRO A 3 28.99 14.23 6.78
CA PRO A 3 28.71 15.54 7.36
C PRO A 3 27.66 15.35 8.47
N ALA A 4 28.07 15.56 9.71
CA ALA A 4 27.21 15.46 10.88
C ALA A 4 25.98 16.38 10.72
N GLY A 5 24.79 15.77 10.83
CA GLY A 5 23.51 16.46 10.73
C GLY A 5 23.33 17.48 11.85
N ARG A 6 22.89 18.67 11.47
CA ARG A 6 22.40 19.70 12.39
C ARG A 6 20.98 19.33 12.79
N TYR A 7 20.75 18.98 14.05
CA TYR A 7 19.40 18.87 14.62
C TYR A 7 19.09 20.09 15.49
N ARG A 8 17.84 20.57 15.41
CA ARG A 8 17.26 21.61 16.26
C ARG A 8 16.55 20.96 17.45
N SER A 9 16.79 21.44 18.67
CA SER A 9 15.99 21.09 19.84
C SER A 9 14.81 22.06 20.04
N LEU A 10 13.79 21.59 20.74
CA LEU A 10 12.46 22.21 20.93
C LEU A 10 12.41 23.44 21.86
N SER A 11 13.53 24.08 22.19
CA SER A 11 13.56 25.28 23.06
C SER A 11 14.16 26.54 22.43
N GLY A 12 14.53 26.50 21.14
CA GLY A 12 14.80 27.71 20.35
C GLY A 12 16.08 28.50 20.69
N SER A 13 16.96 28.02 21.56
CA SER A 13 18.28 28.63 21.80
C SER A 13 19.40 27.91 21.02
N LEU A 14 20.32 28.72 20.48
CA LEU A 14 21.42 28.28 19.60
C LEU A 14 22.60 27.82 20.48
N ILE A 15 23.02 26.56 20.34
CA ILE A 15 24.15 25.99 21.08
C ILE A 15 25.29 25.71 20.10
N ASP A 16 26.40 26.43 20.25
CA ASP A 16 27.65 26.18 19.51
C ASP A 16 28.43 24.99 20.10
N PRO A 17 28.97 24.08 19.28
CA PRO A 17 29.63 22.86 19.75
C PRO A 17 31.07 23.03 20.27
N GLU A 18 31.64 24.25 20.30
CA GLU A 18 33.07 24.44 20.65
C GLU A 18 33.35 25.10 22.01
N LYS A 19 32.34 25.35 22.84
CA LYS A 19 32.56 25.99 24.16
C LYS A 19 32.33 25.05 25.34
N ARG A 20 33.27 24.12 25.55
CA ARG A 20 33.57 23.58 26.89
C ARG A 20 35.05 23.79 27.20
N ARG A 21 35.33 24.84 27.98
CA ARG A 21 36.47 24.85 28.91
C ARG A 21 35.90 24.62 30.31
N SER A 22 36.36 23.59 31.00
CA SER A 22 36.44 23.62 32.46
C SER A 22 37.87 23.33 32.88
N SER A 23 38.43 24.31 33.56
CA SER A 23 39.61 24.28 34.42
C SER A 23 39.58 23.16 35.46
N ILE A 24 40.73 22.58 35.77
CA ILE A 24 41.06 22.17 37.13
C ILE A 24 42.58 22.25 37.35
N ASP A 25 42.90 22.74 38.53
CA ASP A 25 44.16 23.14 39.14
C ASP A 25 44.68 22.00 40.06
N SER A 26 45.88 22.18 40.66
CA SER A 26 46.61 21.30 41.62
C SER A 26 47.66 20.39 40.96
N SER A 27 48.99 20.47 41.18
CA SER A 27 49.93 20.85 42.26
C SER A 27 50.68 19.62 42.81
N ASP A 28 51.97 19.83 43.13
CA ASP A 28 52.86 19.04 44.01
C ASP A 28 53.60 17.84 43.35
N ASP A 29 54.91 17.57 43.52
CA ASP A 29 55.94 18.11 44.43
C ASP A 29 57.36 17.63 44.04
N GLU A 30 58.38 18.14 44.76
CA GLU A 30 59.74 17.60 45.01
C GLU A 30 61.00 18.17 44.26
N ALA A 31 61.39 19.40 44.65
CA ALA A 31 62.62 19.80 45.37
C ALA A 31 64.08 19.36 44.98
N PRO A 32 65.13 20.14 45.38
CA PRO A 32 66.34 20.36 44.57
C PRO A 32 67.73 20.07 45.22
N ALA A 33 68.77 20.24 44.38
CA ALA A 33 70.17 20.65 44.62
C ALA A 33 71.11 19.78 45.48
N LEU A 34 72.35 19.53 45.00
CA LEU A 34 73.61 19.63 45.80
C LEU A 34 74.88 19.57 44.89
N ILE A 35 75.74 20.61 45.03
CA ILE A 35 77.24 20.58 45.13
C ILE A 35 78.04 20.18 43.88
N SER A 36 78.70 21.09 43.15
CA SER A 36 79.97 21.83 43.40
C SER A 36 81.29 21.08 43.15
N SER A 37 82.07 21.67 42.22
CA SER A 37 83.53 21.78 42.13
C SER A 37 84.44 20.56 42.32
N SER A 38 85.14 20.17 41.25
CA SER A 38 86.61 20.26 41.21
C SER A 38 87.14 19.99 39.79
N GLN A 39 87.99 20.91 39.34
CA GLN A 39 88.87 20.80 38.17
C GLN A 39 90.31 20.78 38.73
N PRO A 40 91.35 20.56 37.91
CA PRO A 40 91.79 19.33 37.22
C PRO A 40 93.23 18.98 37.67
N MET A 41 93.90 17.95 37.13
CA MET A 41 95.37 17.95 36.99
C MET A 41 95.83 17.00 35.86
N LEU A 42 96.46 17.64 34.87
CA LEU A 42 97.34 17.20 33.77
C LEU A 42 97.79 15.73 33.64
N GLY A 43 97.84 15.26 32.37
CA GLY A 43 98.57 14.04 31.99
C GLY A 43 98.55 13.60 30.51
N GLN A 44 98.95 14.48 29.59
CA GLN A 44 99.55 14.23 28.25
C GLN A 44 98.84 13.46 27.10
N PRO A 45 99.23 13.76 25.83
CA PRO A 45 98.48 13.42 24.62
C PRO A 45 98.98 12.13 23.94
N GLY A 46 98.05 11.39 23.34
CA GLY A 46 98.32 10.25 22.45
C GLY A 46 97.45 10.37 21.19
N ALA A 47 98.08 10.22 20.03
CA ALA A 47 97.58 10.65 18.73
C ALA A 47 96.54 9.72 18.07
N SER A 48 95.83 10.31 17.09
CA SER A 48 95.02 9.72 16.01
C SER A 48 93.62 9.19 16.42
N THR A 49 92.50 9.55 15.77
CA THR A 49 92.25 9.62 14.32
C THR A 49 90.93 10.38 14.02
N LYS A 50 90.99 11.39 13.15
CA LYS A 50 89.99 11.99 12.19
C LYS A 50 88.48 12.22 12.56
N PRO A 51 87.83 13.25 11.96
CA PRO A 51 86.67 13.93 12.52
C PRO A 51 85.31 13.38 12.04
N SER A 52 84.29 13.39 12.90
CA SER A 52 82.90 13.28 12.46
C SER A 52 82.43 14.64 11.94
N PHE A 53 82.12 14.67 10.65
CA PHE A 53 81.61 15.79 9.87
C PHE A 53 80.55 16.63 10.61
N ALA A 54 80.99 17.72 11.23
CA ALA A 54 80.09 18.79 11.67
C ALA A 54 79.82 19.68 10.47
N TYR A 55 78.68 19.48 9.81
CA TYR A 55 78.23 20.35 8.73
C TYR A 55 77.97 21.76 9.26
N HIS A 56 78.93 22.65 9.09
CA HIS A 56 78.76 24.08 9.32
C HIS A 56 78.05 24.71 8.11
N LEU A 57 76.76 24.41 7.93
CA LEU A 57 75.92 25.10 6.94
C LEU A 57 75.47 26.47 7.49
N PRO A 58 75.46 27.53 6.67
CA PRO A 58 75.04 28.88 7.10
C PRO A 58 73.52 28.92 7.31
N ARG A 59 73.07 28.50 8.50
CA ARG A 59 71.67 28.33 8.96
C ARG A 59 70.73 29.50 8.66
N ARG A 60 71.25 30.72 8.47
CA ARG A 60 70.44 31.94 8.30
C ARG A 60 69.94 32.19 6.87
N ARG A 61 70.63 31.65 5.84
CA ARG A 61 70.22 31.87 4.44
C ARG A 61 69.23 30.81 3.96
N PHE A 62 69.45 29.54 4.32
CA PHE A 62 68.56 28.43 3.95
C PHE A 62 67.15 28.59 4.52
N SER A 63 67.02 28.99 5.80
CA SER A 63 65.71 29.22 6.43
C SER A 63 64.91 30.34 5.74
N ARG A 64 65.57 31.39 5.23
CA ARG A 64 64.89 32.51 4.56
C ARG A 64 64.34 32.12 3.19
N TYR A 65 65.11 31.37 2.42
CA TYR A 65 64.64 30.87 1.12
C TYR A 65 63.55 29.79 1.28
N PHE A 66 63.63 28.96 2.32
CA PHE A 66 62.61 27.96 2.63
C PHE A 66 61.28 28.59 3.06
N THR A 67 61.29 29.62 3.92
CA THR A 67 60.07 30.35 4.28
C THR A 67 59.48 31.11 3.10
N LEU A 68 60.33 31.68 2.22
CA LEU A 68 59.88 32.35 1.00
C LEU A 68 59.23 31.37 0.01
N ALA A 69 59.77 30.16 -0.14
CA ALA A 69 59.19 29.12 -0.97
C ALA A 69 57.83 28.67 -0.43
N ILE A 70 57.68 28.48 0.89
CA ILE A 70 56.40 28.13 1.51
C ILE A 70 55.39 29.27 1.37
N SER A 71 55.78 30.52 1.60
CA SER A 71 54.87 31.66 1.44
C SER A 71 54.44 31.83 -0.02
N CYS A 72 55.35 31.61 -0.97
CA CYS A 72 55.02 31.66 -2.39
C CYS A 72 54.06 30.52 -2.77
N GLY A 73 54.29 29.31 -2.27
CA GLY A 73 53.36 28.18 -2.45
C GLY A 73 51.97 28.45 -1.86
N LEU A 74 51.90 29.04 -0.67
CA LEU A 74 50.62 29.44 -0.05
C LEU A 74 49.91 30.52 -0.85
N LEU A 75 50.62 31.53 -1.36
CA LEU A 75 50.03 32.57 -2.20
C LEU A 75 49.52 32.00 -3.53
N ILE A 76 50.27 31.11 -4.17
CA ILE A 76 49.82 30.43 -5.39
C ILE A 76 48.57 29.59 -5.11
N PHE A 77 48.53 28.88 -3.98
CA PHE A 77 47.38 28.09 -3.56
C PHE A 77 46.14 28.96 -3.29
N ILE A 78 46.32 30.11 -2.60
CA ILE A 78 45.24 31.07 -2.35
C ILE A 78 44.70 31.63 -3.68
N LEU A 79 45.58 32.03 -4.60
CA LEU A 79 45.17 32.53 -5.92
C LEU A 79 44.47 31.46 -6.75
N TYR A 80 44.91 30.20 -6.65
CA TYR A 80 44.24 29.07 -7.27
C TYR A 80 42.82 28.87 -6.73
N LEU A 81 42.63 28.89 -5.40
CA LEU A 81 41.31 28.75 -4.78
C LEU A 81 40.37 29.91 -5.12
N VAL A 82 40.87 31.15 -5.16
CA VAL A 82 40.06 32.31 -5.56
C VAL A 82 39.62 32.17 -7.02
N ARG A 83 40.54 31.76 -7.91
CA ARG A 83 40.21 31.51 -9.31
C ARG A 83 39.19 30.38 -9.45
N SER A 84 39.35 29.27 -8.72
CA SER A 84 38.41 28.14 -8.78
C SER A 84 37.04 28.50 -8.18
N SER A 85 37.01 29.35 -7.16
CA SER A 85 35.77 29.88 -6.57
C SER A 85 35.01 30.73 -7.58
N TRP A 86 35.71 31.62 -8.29
CA TRP A 86 35.08 32.49 -9.29
C TRP A 86 34.56 31.69 -10.48
N THR A 87 35.32 30.70 -10.98
CA THR A 87 34.84 29.82 -12.05
C THR A 87 33.60 29.03 -11.62
N SER A 88 33.56 28.55 -10.37
CA SER A 88 32.40 27.82 -9.83
C SER A 88 31.17 28.72 -9.71
N GLU A 89 31.32 29.96 -9.22
CA GLU A 89 30.20 30.92 -9.16
C GLU A 89 29.65 31.26 -10.53
N THR A 90 30.53 31.43 -11.54
CA THR A 90 30.08 31.69 -12.91
C THR A 90 29.33 30.51 -13.50
N GLU A 91 29.77 29.28 -13.23
CA GLU A 91 29.09 28.07 -13.69
C GLU A 91 27.70 27.90 -13.03
N ILE A 92 27.58 28.24 -11.75
CA ILE A 92 26.31 28.20 -11.01
C ILE A 92 25.35 29.30 -11.52
N LYS A 93 25.83 30.53 -11.74
CA LYS A 93 25.03 31.66 -12.26
C LYS A 93 24.55 31.39 -13.69
N LEU A 94 25.38 30.76 -14.53
CA LEU A 94 25.04 30.37 -15.90
C LEU A 94 24.17 29.11 -15.98
N GLY A 95 23.96 28.39 -14.87
CA GLY A 95 23.08 27.23 -14.80
C GLY A 95 23.55 26.01 -15.60
N LEU A 96 24.80 25.98 -16.04
CA LEU A 96 25.35 24.97 -16.95
C LEU A 96 25.44 23.55 -16.32
N LYS A 97 25.33 23.45 -14.99
CA LYS A 97 25.45 22.19 -14.23
C LYS A 97 24.38 22.04 -13.14
N LYS A 98 23.12 22.39 -13.43
CA LYS A 98 22.03 22.01 -12.52
C LYS A 98 21.81 20.49 -12.66
N PRO A 99 21.84 19.71 -11.57
CA PRO A 99 21.34 18.34 -11.64
C PRO A 99 19.88 18.39 -12.11
N PRO A 100 19.39 17.34 -12.80
CA PRO A 100 17.98 17.26 -13.14
C PRO A 100 17.14 17.47 -11.86
N PRO A 101 15.99 18.16 -11.96
CA PRO A 101 15.10 18.30 -10.82
C PRO A 101 14.80 16.91 -10.25
N PRO A 102 14.71 16.75 -8.92
CA PRO A 102 14.30 15.48 -8.35
C PRO A 102 12.94 15.08 -8.95
N PRO A 103 12.70 13.77 -9.17
CA PRO A 103 11.42 13.32 -9.67
C PRO A 103 10.31 13.88 -8.76
N PRO A 104 9.18 14.29 -9.33
CA PRO A 104 8.08 14.81 -8.55
C PRO A 104 7.63 13.77 -7.51
N ALA A 105 7.21 14.25 -6.34
CA ALA A 105 6.89 13.40 -5.19
C ALA A 105 5.81 12.34 -5.46
N TRP A 106 5.04 12.42 -6.54
CA TRP A 106 4.07 11.40 -6.90
C TRP A 106 4.67 10.18 -7.62
N GLU A 107 5.82 10.33 -8.31
CA GLU A 107 6.57 9.21 -8.90
C GLU A 107 7.24 8.34 -7.84
N GLN A 108 7.35 8.84 -6.61
CA GLN A 108 7.93 8.05 -5.54
C GLN A 108 6.99 6.93 -5.05
N PHE A 109 5.69 6.99 -5.37
CA PHE A 109 4.74 5.96 -5.02
C PHE A 109 4.66 4.93 -6.14
N PRO A 110 4.74 3.62 -5.84
CA PRO A 110 4.60 2.60 -6.87
C PRO A 110 3.21 2.69 -7.50
N PHE A 111 3.14 2.49 -8.82
CA PHE A 111 1.85 2.45 -9.51
C PHE A 111 1.02 1.29 -8.96
N LEU A 112 -0.20 1.59 -8.50
CA LEU A 112 -1.14 0.62 -7.96
C LEU A 112 -1.70 -0.28 -9.08
N LYS A 113 -0.88 -1.24 -9.54
CA LYS A 113 -1.27 -2.23 -10.56
C LYS A 113 -2.48 -3.07 -10.13
N ARG A 114 -2.71 -3.22 -8.82
CA ARG A 114 -3.78 -4.04 -8.23
C ARG A 114 -5.17 -3.43 -8.33
N TYR A 115 -5.30 -2.09 -8.22
CA TYR A 115 -6.59 -1.42 -8.35
C TYR A 115 -7.26 -1.71 -9.70
N HIS A 116 -6.45 -1.92 -10.74
CA HIS A 116 -6.90 -2.23 -12.10
C HIS A 116 -6.93 -3.74 -12.42
N GLY A 117 -6.56 -4.60 -11.46
CA GLY A 117 -6.45 -6.05 -11.66
C GLY A 117 -7.80 -6.76 -11.74
N GLY A 118 -8.75 -6.39 -10.86
CA GLY A 118 -10.12 -6.90 -10.85
C GLY A 118 -10.21 -8.42 -11.10
N ILE A 119 -11.16 -8.83 -11.93
CA ILE A 119 -11.32 -10.25 -12.32
C ILE A 119 -10.20 -10.78 -13.26
N ARG A 120 -9.28 -9.94 -13.72
CA ARG A 120 -8.15 -10.40 -14.55
C ARG A 120 -7.03 -10.99 -13.71
N THR A 121 -6.98 -10.68 -12.41
CA THR A 121 -5.96 -11.16 -11.46
C THR A 121 -6.52 -12.19 -10.48
N LEU A 122 -7.43 -13.06 -10.95
CA LEU A 122 -8.04 -14.09 -10.11
C LEU A 122 -7.05 -15.19 -9.75
N VAL A 123 -6.88 -15.41 -8.45
CA VAL A 123 -6.12 -16.48 -7.82
C VAL A 123 -7.05 -17.39 -7.01
N SER A 124 -6.62 -18.61 -6.68
CA SER A 124 -7.40 -19.44 -5.74
C SER A 124 -7.41 -18.78 -4.35
N ARG A 125 -8.43 -19.08 -3.52
CA ARG A 125 -8.51 -18.50 -2.16
C ARG A 125 -7.30 -18.88 -1.31
N GLU A 126 -6.80 -20.10 -1.43
CA GLU A 126 -5.60 -20.59 -0.74
C GLU A 126 -4.31 -19.92 -1.22
N GLY A 127 -4.25 -19.55 -2.50
CA GLY A 127 -3.12 -18.84 -3.10
C GLY A 127 -3.15 -17.33 -2.88
N ASN A 128 -4.22 -16.79 -2.27
CA ASN A 128 -4.37 -15.36 -2.04
C ASN A 128 -3.60 -14.95 -0.79
N LYS A 129 -2.71 -13.97 -0.95
CA LYS A 129 -2.07 -13.28 0.18
C LYS A 129 -2.90 -12.04 0.49
N PRO A 130 -3.65 -11.98 1.60
CA PRO A 130 -4.52 -10.86 1.91
C PRO A 130 -3.68 -9.59 2.14
N GLU A 131 -4.15 -8.45 1.65
CA GLU A 131 -3.55 -7.15 1.98
C GLU A 131 -3.87 -6.73 3.41
N TYR A 132 -5.03 -7.19 3.90
CA TYR A 132 -5.56 -6.78 5.17
C TYR A 132 -6.40 -7.91 5.79
N PRO A 133 -6.39 -8.11 7.13
CA PRO A 133 -5.61 -7.38 8.12
C PRO A 133 -4.11 -7.61 7.91
N ALA A 134 -3.32 -6.54 8.08
CA ALA A 134 -1.88 -6.72 8.19
C ALA A 134 -1.65 -7.54 9.46
N SER A 135 -0.84 -8.60 9.38
CA SER A 135 -0.32 -9.23 10.59
C SER A 135 0.36 -8.15 11.42
N ASP A 136 0.15 -8.19 12.74
CA ASP A 136 0.78 -7.26 13.70
C ASP A 136 2.31 -7.42 13.77
N ASP A 137 2.87 -8.33 12.97
CA ASP A 137 4.29 -8.53 12.82
C ASP A 137 4.89 -7.32 12.10
N GLU A 138 5.48 -6.38 12.87
CA GLU A 138 6.21 -5.24 12.31
C GLU A 138 7.29 -5.67 11.31
N GLU A 139 7.78 -6.90 11.45
CA GLU A 139 8.71 -7.52 10.50
C GLU A 139 8.04 -7.85 9.16
N GLU A 140 6.78 -8.30 9.15
CA GLU A 140 6.02 -8.52 7.93
C GLU A 140 5.63 -7.19 7.26
N LEU A 141 5.25 -6.17 8.05
CA LEU A 141 5.05 -4.81 7.54
C LEU A 141 6.33 -4.25 6.90
N ARG A 142 7.49 -4.44 7.54
CA ARG A 142 8.78 -4.06 6.99
C ARG A 142 9.13 -4.86 5.74
N VAL A 143 8.89 -6.17 5.71
CA VAL A 143 9.13 -7.02 4.53
C VAL A 143 8.21 -6.62 3.37
N LEU A 144 6.94 -6.30 3.63
CA LEU A 144 6.01 -5.78 2.62
C LEU A 144 6.47 -4.43 2.09
N GLN A 145 6.96 -3.55 2.97
CA GLN A 145 7.50 -2.25 2.59
C GLN A 145 8.82 -2.38 1.80
N GLU A 146 9.72 -3.27 2.22
CA GLU A 146 10.97 -3.60 1.52
C GLU A 146 10.70 -4.27 0.17
N ALA A 147 9.72 -5.17 0.08
CA ALA A 147 9.30 -5.81 -1.17
C ALA A 147 8.63 -4.82 -2.13
N ALA A 148 7.81 -3.90 -1.63
CA ALA A 148 7.23 -2.81 -2.41
C ALA A 148 8.34 -1.89 -2.96
N MET A 149 9.35 -1.57 -2.15
CA MET A 149 10.51 -0.76 -2.55
C MET A 149 11.42 -1.49 -3.54
N ALA A 150 11.59 -2.81 -3.41
CA ALA A 150 12.36 -3.63 -4.34
C ALA A 150 11.67 -3.74 -5.71
N ARG A 151 10.34 -3.93 -5.74
CA ARG A 151 9.53 -3.90 -6.97
C ARG A 151 9.65 -2.55 -7.67
N LYS A 152 9.56 -1.46 -6.91
CA LYS A 152 9.76 -0.11 -7.45
C LYS A 152 11.13 0.04 -8.11
N LYS A 153 12.20 -0.43 -7.47
CA LYS A 153 13.56 -0.40 -8.04
C LYS A 153 13.69 -1.17 -9.36
N THR A 154 12.92 -2.24 -9.54
CA THR A 154 12.89 -3.00 -10.80
C THR A 154 12.00 -2.37 -11.87
N GLU A 155 10.95 -1.65 -11.47
CA GLU A 155 10.01 -0.97 -12.38
C GLU A 155 10.53 0.39 -12.85
N ASP A 156 11.33 1.08 -12.03
CA ASP A 156 12.03 2.33 -12.38
C ASP A 156 13.13 2.11 -13.44
N VAL A 157 13.51 0.85 -13.70
CA VAL A 157 14.29 0.50 -14.89
C VAL A 157 13.32 0.39 -16.06
N VAL A 158 12.98 1.54 -16.64
CA VAL A 158 12.18 1.64 -17.87
C VAL A 158 12.90 0.84 -18.97
N LYS A 159 12.45 -0.39 -19.21
CA LYS A 159 12.77 -1.08 -20.47
C LYS A 159 11.94 -0.39 -21.55
N ALA A 160 12.61 0.10 -22.59
CA ALA A 160 12.02 0.88 -23.67
C ALA A 160 10.97 0.11 -24.53
N GLU A 161 10.58 -1.10 -24.15
CA GLU A 161 9.60 -1.93 -24.87
C GLU A 161 8.18 -1.87 -24.29
N ASP A 162 7.98 -1.34 -23.08
CA ASP A 162 6.66 -1.33 -22.41
C ASP A 162 5.77 -0.13 -22.80
N GLY A 163 6.24 0.73 -23.71
CA GLY A 163 5.51 1.88 -24.23
C GLY A 163 4.45 1.55 -25.31
N GLY A 164 3.95 0.33 -25.34
CA GLY A 164 2.95 -0.12 -26.29
C GLY A 164 1.66 -0.56 -25.61
N PHE A 165 0.52 -0.16 -26.17
CA PHE A 165 -0.75 -0.88 -26.03
C PHE A 165 -0.55 -2.29 -26.61
N GLN A 166 0.24 -3.12 -25.95
CA GLN A 166 0.41 -4.51 -26.33
C GLN A 166 -0.93 -5.17 -26.09
N LYS A 167 -1.57 -5.53 -27.21
CA LYS A 167 -2.70 -6.42 -27.28
C LYS A 167 -2.41 -7.65 -26.39
N ARG A 168 -3.02 -7.69 -25.22
CA ARG A 168 -2.91 -8.79 -24.24
C ARG A 168 -3.70 -9.98 -24.76
N ASP A 169 -3.26 -10.59 -25.85
CA ASP A 169 -4.09 -11.51 -26.64
C ASP A 169 -4.01 -12.99 -26.21
N GLY A 170 -3.31 -13.33 -25.12
CA GLY A 170 -3.16 -14.73 -24.66
C GLY A 170 -3.69 -15.02 -23.26
N GLU A 171 -3.20 -14.30 -22.25
CA GLU A 171 -3.49 -14.59 -20.84
C GLU A 171 -4.69 -13.80 -20.31
N ALA A 172 -5.02 -12.66 -20.93
CA ALA A 172 -6.12 -11.80 -20.47
C ALA A 172 -7.49 -12.44 -20.66
N ARG A 173 -7.68 -13.45 -21.52
CA ARG A 173 -8.95 -14.19 -21.62
C ARG A 173 -9.04 -15.40 -20.69
N SER A 174 -7.99 -15.67 -19.90
CA SER A 174 -7.98 -16.76 -18.92
C SER A 174 -9.13 -16.65 -17.92
N PHE A 175 -9.53 -15.43 -17.54
CA PHE A 175 -10.63 -15.24 -16.58
C PHE A 175 -11.99 -15.67 -17.15
N LEU A 176 -12.21 -15.59 -18.47
CA LEU A 176 -13.47 -16.02 -19.09
C LEU A 176 -13.69 -17.52 -18.93
N SER A 177 -12.61 -18.31 -18.83
CA SER A 177 -12.71 -19.76 -18.57
C SER A 177 -13.02 -20.09 -17.11
N LYS A 178 -12.86 -19.11 -16.21
CA LYS A 178 -13.15 -19.24 -14.77
C LYS A 178 -14.57 -18.83 -14.43
N SER A 179 -15.39 -18.43 -15.40
CA SER A 179 -16.77 -18.04 -15.14
C SER A 179 -17.64 -19.27 -14.86
N GLU A 180 -18.56 -19.14 -13.91
CA GLU A 180 -19.52 -20.17 -13.52
C GLU A 180 -20.85 -19.53 -13.11
N ARG A 181 -21.94 -20.30 -13.23
CA ARG A 181 -23.25 -19.88 -12.72
C ARG A 181 -23.22 -19.95 -11.21
N PHE A 182 -23.52 -18.82 -10.56
CA PHE A 182 -23.53 -18.75 -9.11
C PHE A 182 -24.76 -19.46 -8.57
N MET A 183 -24.51 -20.54 -7.83
CA MET A 183 -25.53 -21.21 -7.03
C MET A 183 -25.34 -20.81 -5.57
N PRO A 184 -26.29 -20.09 -4.95
CA PRO A 184 -26.17 -19.64 -3.56
C PRO A 184 -26.14 -20.79 -2.56
N THR A 185 -26.81 -21.90 -2.87
CA THR A 185 -27.06 -23.03 -1.96
C THR A 185 -26.11 -24.21 -2.18
N SER A 186 -24.81 -23.96 -2.39
CA SER A 186 -23.84 -25.05 -2.58
C SER A 186 -23.51 -25.86 -1.31
N ARG A 187 -23.86 -25.38 -0.10
CA ARG A 187 -23.48 -26.03 1.18
C ARG A 187 -24.62 -26.43 2.10
N PHE A 188 -25.80 -25.82 1.97
CA PHE A 188 -26.95 -26.17 2.80
C PHE A 188 -27.78 -27.20 2.05
N GLY A 189 -27.62 -28.46 2.43
CA GLY A 189 -28.40 -29.59 1.93
C GLY A 189 -29.89 -29.25 2.01
N THR A 190 -30.59 -29.48 0.92
CA THR A 190 -32.04 -29.30 0.79
C THR A 190 -32.85 -30.33 1.58
N ASP A 191 -32.21 -31.09 2.45
CA ASP A 191 -32.75 -32.34 2.99
C ASP A 191 -33.81 -32.12 4.08
N ASP A 192 -33.84 -30.94 4.71
CA ASP A 192 -34.77 -30.64 5.80
C ASP A 192 -36.16 -30.15 5.33
N TYR A 193 -36.32 -29.82 4.04
CA TYR A 193 -37.56 -29.24 3.51
C TYR A 193 -38.00 -29.91 2.21
N GLU A 194 -39.32 -29.94 1.97
CA GLU A 194 -39.86 -30.33 0.67
C GLU A 194 -39.25 -29.47 -0.46
N PRO A 195 -39.01 -30.08 -1.64
CA PRO A 195 -38.34 -29.41 -2.75
C PRO A 195 -39.10 -28.15 -3.16
N ALA A 196 -38.37 -27.05 -3.32
CA ALA A 196 -38.94 -25.76 -3.71
C ALA A 196 -39.63 -25.86 -5.09
N VAL A 197 -40.85 -25.33 -5.19
CA VAL A 197 -41.49 -25.13 -6.48
C VAL A 197 -40.78 -23.98 -7.18
N LYS A 198 -40.30 -24.24 -8.40
CA LYS A 198 -39.58 -23.25 -9.20
C LYS A 198 -40.49 -22.07 -9.56
N CYS A 199 -40.04 -20.87 -9.27
CA CYS A 199 -40.77 -19.63 -9.55
C CYS A 199 -40.26 -18.95 -10.82
N TYR A 200 -41.17 -18.26 -11.50
CA TYR A 200 -40.92 -17.55 -12.76
C TYR A 200 -41.25 -16.07 -12.59
N LEU A 201 -40.64 -15.20 -13.39
CA LEU A 201 -41.04 -13.80 -13.49
C LEU A 201 -42.45 -13.66 -14.07
N GLU A 202 -42.80 -14.57 -14.97
CA GLU A 202 -44.13 -14.66 -15.55
C GLU A 202 -44.49 -16.13 -15.80
N ASN A 203 -45.55 -16.60 -15.14
CA ASN A 203 -45.94 -18.00 -15.15
C ASN A 203 -46.46 -18.49 -16.52
N LYS A 204 -47.04 -17.60 -17.33
CA LYS A 204 -47.57 -17.94 -18.67
C LYS A 204 -46.46 -18.22 -19.68
N THR A 205 -45.46 -17.34 -19.69
CA THR A 205 -44.31 -17.41 -20.60
C THR A 205 -43.19 -18.27 -20.05
N LYS A 206 -43.25 -18.64 -18.76
CA LYS A 206 -42.19 -19.34 -18.02
C LYS A 206 -40.86 -18.60 -18.11
N LEU A 207 -40.92 -17.27 -18.07
CA LEU A 207 -39.74 -16.42 -18.12
C LEU A 207 -38.94 -16.55 -16.82
N GLU A 208 -37.69 -16.96 -16.92
CA GLU A 208 -36.78 -17.14 -15.79
C GLU A 208 -35.80 -15.97 -15.67
N VAL A 209 -35.37 -15.66 -14.45
CA VAL A 209 -34.25 -14.73 -14.24
C VAL A 209 -32.95 -15.47 -14.60
N PRO A 210 -32.10 -14.93 -15.49
CA PRO A 210 -30.78 -15.48 -15.76
C PRO A 210 -29.99 -15.65 -14.46
N GLY A 211 -29.32 -16.79 -14.31
CA GLY A 211 -28.47 -17.02 -13.16
C GLY A 211 -27.32 -16.00 -13.11
N LEU A 212 -26.97 -15.54 -11.91
CA LEU A 212 -25.81 -14.67 -11.72
C LEU A 212 -24.55 -15.36 -12.23
N LEU A 213 -23.63 -14.59 -12.80
CA LEU A 213 -22.33 -15.08 -13.22
C LEU A 213 -21.29 -14.70 -12.17
N ALA A 214 -20.59 -15.70 -11.65
CA ALA A 214 -19.46 -15.53 -10.76
C ALA A 214 -18.18 -16.05 -11.43
N TYR A 215 -17.04 -15.60 -10.96
CA TYR A 215 -15.75 -16.08 -11.41
C TYR A 215 -15.06 -16.82 -10.28
N LYS A 216 -14.53 -18.01 -10.59
CA LYS A 216 -13.81 -18.84 -9.64
C LYS A 216 -12.47 -18.21 -9.27
N GLY A 217 -12.24 -18.09 -7.97
CA GLY A 217 -11.10 -17.43 -7.37
C GLY A 217 -11.45 -16.07 -6.77
N VAL A 218 -10.49 -15.52 -6.07
CA VAL A 218 -10.52 -14.16 -5.53
C VAL A 218 -9.46 -13.30 -6.21
N THR A 219 -9.65 -11.99 -6.23
CA THR A 219 -8.65 -11.08 -6.77
C THR A 219 -7.37 -11.16 -5.92
N GLU A 220 -6.19 -11.18 -6.55
CA GLU A 220 -4.92 -11.14 -5.81
C GLU A 220 -4.89 -9.96 -4.81
N GLY A 221 -4.61 -10.25 -3.54
CA GLY A 221 -4.60 -9.26 -2.47
C GLY A 221 -5.95 -9.06 -1.77
N PHE A 222 -6.99 -9.84 -2.13
CA PHE A 222 -8.32 -9.65 -1.55
C PHE A 222 -8.26 -9.78 -0.01
N PRO A 223 -8.81 -8.83 0.74
CA PRO A 223 -8.69 -8.81 2.19
C PRO A 223 -9.48 -9.95 2.83
N ASP A 224 -8.98 -10.39 3.98
CA ASP A 224 -9.71 -11.28 4.87
C ASP A 224 -10.67 -10.47 5.76
N PRO A 225 -11.83 -11.04 6.12
CA PRO A 225 -12.79 -10.36 6.97
C PRO A 225 -12.22 -10.23 8.40
N ILE A 226 -12.14 -9.00 8.94
CA ILE A 226 -11.78 -8.78 10.35
C ILE A 226 -12.85 -9.36 11.28
N MET A 227 -14.11 -9.17 10.89
CA MET A 227 -15.28 -9.51 11.66
C MET A 227 -16.21 -10.41 10.83
N GLY A 228 -16.74 -11.43 11.50
CA GLY A 228 -17.53 -12.46 10.86
C GLY A 228 -16.66 -13.46 10.09
N SER A 229 -17.31 -14.55 9.69
CA SER A 229 -16.67 -15.58 8.87
C SER A 229 -17.65 -16.02 7.80
N TYR A 230 -17.15 -16.10 6.57
CA TYR A 230 -17.92 -16.68 5.46
C TYR A 230 -18.30 -18.13 5.77
N GLU A 231 -17.40 -18.88 6.40
CA GLU A 231 -17.63 -20.29 6.76
C GLU A 231 -18.75 -20.43 7.79
N LEU A 232 -18.78 -19.57 8.79
CA LEU A 232 -19.80 -19.58 9.85
C LEU A 232 -21.20 -19.28 9.29
N LEU A 233 -21.29 -18.38 8.31
CA LEU A 233 -22.54 -18.04 7.62
C LEU A 233 -22.87 -19.02 6.47
N GLY A 234 -22.02 -20.03 6.22
CA GLY A 234 -22.11 -20.93 5.08
C GLY A 234 -22.09 -20.23 3.72
N LEU A 235 -21.48 -19.04 3.66
CA LEU A 235 -21.31 -18.27 2.44
C LEU A 235 -20.07 -18.76 1.67
N ARG A 236 -20.15 -18.72 0.34
CA ARG A 236 -19.01 -18.98 -0.53
C ARG A 236 -17.98 -17.85 -0.44
N ASN A 237 -16.72 -18.22 -0.26
CA ASN A 237 -15.56 -17.31 -0.21
C ASN A 237 -14.54 -17.57 -1.32
N ASP A 238 -14.88 -18.47 -2.25
CA ASP A 238 -14.03 -18.99 -3.33
C ASP A 238 -14.32 -18.33 -4.69
N VAL A 239 -15.26 -17.39 -4.74
CA VAL A 239 -15.70 -16.72 -5.98
C VAL A 239 -15.72 -15.21 -5.85
N CYS A 240 -15.52 -14.53 -6.98
CA CYS A 240 -15.66 -13.10 -7.12
C CYS A 240 -16.77 -12.76 -8.14
N PHE A 241 -17.51 -11.69 -7.84
CA PHE A 241 -18.50 -11.14 -8.76
C PHE A 241 -17.94 -9.95 -9.51
N GLU A 242 -18.19 -9.94 -10.81
CA GLU A 242 -18.02 -8.77 -11.65
C GLU A 242 -19.34 -8.00 -11.73
N ARG A 243 -19.28 -6.71 -12.10
CA ARG A 243 -20.44 -5.82 -12.09
C ARG A 243 -21.55 -6.32 -13.01
N TYR A 244 -21.23 -6.68 -14.25
CA TYR A 244 -22.22 -7.28 -15.15
C TYR A 244 -22.61 -8.67 -14.66
N GLY A 245 -21.67 -9.50 -14.22
CA GLY A 245 -21.99 -10.82 -13.67
C GLY A 245 -23.06 -10.83 -12.57
N ARG A 246 -23.05 -9.81 -11.69
CA ARG A 246 -24.03 -9.63 -10.61
C ARG A 246 -25.29 -8.86 -11.00
N LEU A 247 -25.17 -7.81 -11.80
CA LEU A 247 -26.28 -6.86 -12.02
C LEU A 247 -26.93 -6.98 -13.39
N ALA A 248 -26.25 -7.57 -14.37
CA ALA A 248 -26.77 -7.69 -15.73
C ALA A 248 -28.07 -8.52 -15.82
N PRO A 249 -28.26 -9.60 -15.02
CA PRO A 249 -29.55 -10.26 -14.97
C PRO A 249 -30.69 -9.31 -14.62
N TYR A 250 -30.44 -8.25 -13.83
CA TYR A 250 -31.44 -7.29 -13.36
C TYR A 250 -31.50 -5.98 -14.17
N GLY A 251 -31.05 -5.99 -15.42
CA GLY A 251 -31.17 -4.81 -16.28
C GLY A 251 -29.91 -3.96 -16.43
N TYR A 252 -28.76 -4.36 -15.88
CA TYR A 252 -27.52 -3.60 -16.04
C TYR A 252 -26.82 -3.94 -17.38
N GLY A 253 -26.29 -2.93 -18.08
CA GLY A 253 -25.48 -3.14 -19.29
C GLY A 253 -26.24 -3.17 -20.62
N TYR A 254 -27.56 -2.96 -20.61
CA TYR A 254 -28.36 -2.81 -21.82
C TYR A 254 -29.39 -1.67 -21.70
N SER A 255 -29.82 -1.16 -22.86
CA SER A 255 -30.57 0.09 -22.92
C SER A 255 -32.00 -0.06 -22.41
N ARG A 256 -32.60 1.06 -21.96
CA ARG A 256 -34.03 1.12 -21.59
C ARG A 256 -34.98 0.72 -22.72
N LYS A 257 -34.55 0.79 -23.98
CA LYS A 257 -35.38 0.37 -25.14
C LYS A 257 -35.60 -1.14 -25.17
N PHE A 258 -34.59 -1.90 -24.74
CA PHE A 258 -34.64 -3.35 -24.58
C PHE A 258 -35.08 -3.77 -23.16
N GLY A 259 -35.56 -2.81 -22.36
CA GLY A 259 -36.09 -3.04 -21.01
C GLY A 259 -35.04 -3.17 -19.91
N GLY A 260 -33.80 -2.75 -20.20
CA GLY A 260 -32.77 -2.58 -19.18
C GLY A 260 -32.91 -1.27 -18.41
N SER A 261 -32.01 -1.06 -17.47
CA SER A 261 -31.88 0.18 -16.70
C SER A 261 -31.26 1.32 -17.52
N GLY A 262 -30.53 1.00 -18.60
CA GLY A 262 -29.68 1.95 -19.32
C GLY A 262 -28.42 2.37 -18.56
N ALA A 263 -28.18 1.81 -17.37
CA ALA A 263 -26.95 2.01 -16.62
C ALA A 263 -25.87 1.02 -17.10
N GLY A 264 -24.60 1.44 -17.05
CA GLY A 264 -23.48 0.56 -17.40
C GLY A 264 -23.33 0.28 -18.89
N MET A 265 -23.88 1.14 -19.74
CA MET A 265 -23.67 1.06 -21.19
C MET A 265 -22.23 1.45 -21.57
N ASP A 266 -21.62 2.33 -20.77
CA ASP A 266 -20.28 2.83 -20.97
C ASP A 266 -19.27 2.07 -20.10
N GLY A 267 -18.10 1.78 -20.66
CA GLY A 267 -16.99 1.11 -19.98
C GLY A 267 -16.60 -0.23 -20.58
N GLU A 268 -15.71 -0.93 -19.87
CA GLU A 268 -15.31 -2.28 -20.26
C GLU A 268 -16.40 -3.30 -19.92
N LYS A 269 -16.85 -4.05 -20.93
CA LYS A 269 -17.92 -5.05 -20.83
C LYS A 269 -17.50 -6.45 -21.33
N GLU A 270 -16.19 -6.67 -21.41
CA GLU A 270 -15.63 -7.95 -21.90
C GLU A 270 -16.14 -9.13 -21.07
N GLY A 271 -16.77 -10.11 -21.72
CA GLY A 271 -17.32 -11.30 -21.05
C GLY A 271 -18.72 -11.11 -20.45
N SER A 272 -19.29 -9.90 -20.49
CA SER A 272 -20.63 -9.63 -19.94
C SER A 272 -21.73 -10.41 -20.66
N GLU A 273 -21.55 -10.66 -21.95
CA GLU A 273 -22.42 -11.48 -22.79
C GLU A 273 -22.63 -12.91 -22.26
N GLN A 274 -21.68 -13.47 -21.51
CA GLN A 274 -21.81 -14.80 -20.91
C GLN A 274 -22.94 -14.88 -19.87
N VAL A 275 -23.39 -13.74 -19.33
CA VAL A 275 -24.52 -13.68 -18.40
C VAL A 275 -25.79 -14.18 -19.08
N TRP A 276 -26.06 -13.75 -20.31
CA TRP A 276 -27.25 -14.16 -21.03
C TRP A 276 -27.03 -15.44 -21.85
N ALA A 277 -25.79 -15.76 -22.21
CA ALA A 277 -25.45 -16.92 -23.06
C ALA A 277 -26.32 -16.93 -24.34
N ASP A 278 -27.20 -17.91 -24.50
CA ASP A 278 -28.12 -18.02 -25.64
C ASP A 278 -29.49 -17.34 -25.39
N GLN A 279 -29.74 -16.85 -24.18
CA GLN A 279 -30.99 -16.18 -23.82
C GLN A 279 -30.95 -14.71 -24.20
N LEU A 280 -32.12 -14.13 -24.45
CA LEU A 280 -32.27 -12.70 -24.68
C LEU A 280 -32.34 -11.94 -23.35
N GLU A 281 -31.98 -10.66 -23.42
CA GLU A 281 -32.15 -9.70 -22.34
C GLU A 281 -33.63 -9.63 -21.90
N ILE A 282 -33.88 -9.50 -20.59
CA ILE A 282 -35.25 -9.40 -20.07
C ILE A 282 -35.77 -7.97 -20.22
N ASP A 283 -36.99 -7.83 -20.74
CA ASP A 283 -37.70 -6.57 -20.67
C ASP A 283 -38.39 -6.38 -19.31
N TYR A 284 -37.73 -5.67 -18.39
CA TYR A 284 -38.28 -5.45 -17.05
C TYR A 284 -39.46 -4.49 -16.98
N ARG A 285 -39.83 -3.83 -18.09
CA ARG A 285 -40.98 -2.91 -18.12
C ARG A 285 -42.31 -3.65 -18.13
N THR A 286 -42.33 -4.88 -18.62
CA THR A 286 -43.53 -5.72 -18.69
C THR A 286 -43.67 -6.63 -17.48
N VAL A 287 -42.63 -6.76 -16.65
CA VAL A 287 -42.58 -7.66 -15.50
C VAL A 287 -43.17 -6.99 -14.26
N SER A 288 -44.16 -7.64 -13.64
CA SER A 288 -44.71 -7.23 -12.34
C SER A 288 -44.07 -8.06 -11.22
N TRP A 289 -43.07 -7.47 -10.54
CA TRP A 289 -42.36 -8.14 -9.44
C TRP A 289 -43.28 -8.51 -8.27
N ALA A 290 -44.25 -7.67 -7.96
CA ALA A 290 -45.22 -7.94 -6.89
C ALA A 290 -46.04 -9.19 -7.19
N GLN A 291 -46.55 -9.31 -8.42
CA GLN A 291 -47.31 -10.48 -8.84
C GLN A 291 -46.44 -11.74 -8.85
N ALA A 292 -45.23 -11.67 -9.41
CA ALA A 292 -44.32 -12.80 -9.44
C ALA A 292 -43.96 -13.30 -8.02
N GLN A 293 -43.74 -12.37 -7.08
CA GLN A 293 -43.47 -12.70 -5.67
C GLN A 293 -44.69 -13.34 -4.99
N GLU A 294 -45.89 -12.78 -5.19
CA GLU A 294 -47.12 -13.31 -4.61
C GLU A 294 -47.45 -14.71 -5.12
N GLU A 295 -47.41 -14.92 -6.44
CA GLU A 295 -47.66 -16.24 -7.05
C GLU A 295 -46.61 -17.28 -6.60
N CYS A 296 -45.34 -16.88 -6.50
CA CYS A 296 -44.27 -17.73 -5.99
C CYS A 296 -44.47 -18.12 -4.52
N ALA A 297 -44.86 -17.15 -3.68
CA ALA A 297 -45.13 -17.37 -2.27
C ALA A 297 -46.34 -18.30 -2.07
N GLN A 298 -47.41 -18.11 -2.83
CA GLN A 298 -48.58 -18.99 -2.81
C GLN A 298 -48.22 -20.42 -3.25
N ALA A 299 -47.43 -20.57 -4.31
CA ALA A 299 -46.98 -21.87 -4.80
C ALA A 299 -46.10 -22.62 -3.77
N ASN A 300 -45.28 -21.91 -3.00
CA ASN A 300 -44.38 -22.47 -2.00
C ASN A 300 -44.95 -22.46 -0.56
N ALA A 301 -46.20 -22.03 -0.36
CA ALA A 301 -46.80 -21.91 0.97
C ALA A 301 -46.82 -23.23 1.75
N HIS A 302 -46.98 -24.36 1.04
CA HIS A 302 -46.97 -25.71 1.62
C HIS A 302 -45.66 -26.09 2.33
N ARG A 303 -44.55 -25.41 2.02
CA ARG A 303 -43.22 -25.70 2.59
C ARG A 303 -43.02 -25.07 3.98
N PHE A 304 -43.86 -24.12 4.35
CA PHE A 304 -43.71 -23.32 5.56
C PHE A 304 -44.92 -23.49 6.46
N GLN A 305 -44.68 -23.53 7.77
CA GLN A 305 -45.78 -23.47 8.74
C GLN A 305 -46.45 -22.10 8.67
N GLU A 306 -47.77 -22.07 8.85
CA GLU A 306 -48.48 -20.79 8.96
C GLU A 306 -47.84 -19.95 10.08
N PRO A 307 -47.57 -18.66 9.82
CA PRO A 307 -47.02 -17.80 10.84
C PRO A 307 -47.97 -17.76 12.04
N PRO A 308 -47.44 -17.77 13.29
CA PRO A 308 -48.29 -17.64 14.46
C PRO A 308 -49.16 -16.38 14.35
N LYS A 309 -50.42 -16.47 14.76
CA LYS A 309 -51.35 -15.33 14.77
C LYS A 309 -50.67 -14.14 15.46
N GLN A 310 -50.45 -13.07 14.71
CA GLN A 310 -49.65 -11.96 15.19
C GLN A 310 -50.35 -11.18 16.29
N LEU A 311 -49.57 -10.64 17.21
CA LEU A 311 -50.04 -9.62 18.13
C LEU A 311 -50.49 -8.40 17.33
N ASN A 312 -51.60 -7.78 17.72
CA ASN A 312 -52.20 -6.63 17.03
C ASN A 312 -51.39 -5.33 17.21
N ASN A 313 -50.09 -5.36 16.93
CA ASN A 313 -49.16 -4.24 17.08
C ASN A 313 -48.42 -4.03 15.75
N PHE A 314 -48.55 -2.84 15.15
CA PHE A 314 -47.95 -2.46 13.88
C PHE A 314 -46.43 -2.61 13.91
N PHE A 315 -45.78 -2.12 14.98
CA PHE A 315 -44.33 -2.05 15.06
C PHE A 315 -43.66 -3.42 15.09
N THR A 316 -44.30 -4.42 15.70
CA THR A 316 -43.79 -5.80 15.75
C THR A 316 -44.10 -6.61 14.51
N SER A 317 -45.02 -6.15 13.66
CA SER A 317 -45.58 -6.89 12.52
C SER A 317 -45.21 -6.29 11.15
N MET A 318 -44.41 -5.22 11.11
CA MET A 318 -44.02 -4.54 9.85
C MET A 318 -43.34 -5.47 8.83
N GLY A 319 -42.59 -6.47 9.29
CA GLY A 319 -41.90 -7.42 8.40
C GLY A 319 -42.83 -8.39 7.65
N THR A 320 -44.10 -8.45 8.04
CA THR A 320 -45.10 -9.43 7.56
C THR A 320 -46.40 -8.76 7.09
N GLY A 321 -46.38 -7.45 6.85
CA GLY A 321 -47.52 -6.71 6.28
C GLY A 321 -48.45 -6.03 7.30
N GLY A 322 -48.24 -6.21 8.61
CA GLY A 322 -49.00 -5.55 9.68
C GLY A 322 -50.52 -5.87 9.72
N PRO A 323 -51.20 -5.59 10.86
CA PRO A 323 -52.66 -5.64 10.92
C PRO A 323 -53.27 -4.46 10.16
N LEU A 324 -54.42 -4.67 9.49
CA LEU A 324 -55.16 -3.60 8.79
C LEU A 324 -55.59 -2.44 9.73
N ARG A 325 -55.78 -2.74 11.01
CA ARG A 325 -56.07 -1.77 12.08
C ARG A 325 -55.57 -2.30 13.40
N GLU A 326 -54.83 -1.50 14.17
CA GLU A 326 -54.51 -1.85 15.55
C GLU A 326 -55.79 -1.86 16.39
N LEU A 327 -55.98 -2.93 17.17
CA LEU A 327 -57.02 -2.94 18.20
C LEU A 327 -56.45 -2.24 19.44
N PRO A 328 -57.26 -1.44 20.16
CA PRO A 328 -56.81 -0.84 21.41
C PRO A 328 -56.34 -1.95 22.36
N ASN A 329 -55.16 -1.77 22.95
CA ASN A 329 -54.64 -2.68 23.97
C ASN A 329 -55.68 -2.81 25.08
N ASN A 330 -56.34 -3.96 25.17
CA ASN A 330 -57.08 -4.31 26.37
C ASN A 330 -56.03 -4.58 27.44
N GLU A 331 -55.64 -3.55 28.19
CA GLU A 331 -54.96 -3.78 29.46
C GLU A 331 -55.84 -4.71 30.29
N PRO A 332 -55.37 -5.90 30.70
CA PRO A 332 -56.07 -6.65 31.71
C PRO A 332 -56.06 -5.78 32.95
N ASN A 333 -57.26 -5.33 33.36
CA ASN A 333 -57.48 -4.62 34.62
C ASN A 333 -56.64 -5.25 35.73
N LEU A 334 -55.65 -4.50 36.22
CA LEU A 334 -54.88 -4.77 37.44
C LEU A 334 -55.76 -4.54 38.69
N THR A 335 -56.96 -5.13 38.69
CA THR A 335 -57.91 -5.11 39.81
C THR A 335 -58.48 -6.50 40.04
N ALA A 336 -57.65 -7.43 40.49
CA ALA A 336 -58.07 -8.51 41.38
C ALA A 336 -56.85 -9.20 42.00
N LEU A 337 -56.73 -9.03 43.33
CA LEU A 337 -55.95 -9.74 44.34
C LEU A 337 -54.47 -9.36 44.53
#